data_AF-A0A6N7TNN9-F1
#
_entry.id   AF-A0A6N7TNN9-F1
#
_cell.length_a   1.000
_cell.length_b   1.000
_cell.length_c   1.000
_cell.angle_alpha   90.00
_cell.angle_beta   90.00
_cell.angle_gamma   90.00
#
_symmetry.space_group_name_H-M   'P 1'
#
loop_
_entity.id
_entity.type
_entity.pdbx_description
1 polymer ?
#
loop_
_entity_poly.entity_id
_entity_poly.type
_entity_poly.pdbx_seq_one_letter_code
_entity_poly.pdbx_strand_id
1 'polypeptide(L)'
;MTRTWTPETDTPKPDGTDYRSVKAWLNRYREAEKRYYLLSDRLAEAQEATRHITQSLSAAPGGSKDGQSLARAVEREEEAKRRAYEQRAVCDRLFLEIKSALDRIQNEKAYTVLYKYYLDCLTWDRVAKDMNYSLRMVYVLRRKAMEELSL
;
A
#
# COMPACT_ATOMS: atom_id res chain seq x y z
N MET A 1 23.12 62.09 3.90
CA MET A 1 21.95 61.21 4.10
C MET A 1 21.70 60.46 2.80
N THR A 2 22.28 59.28 2.64
CA THR A 2 22.03 58.40 1.50
C THR A 2 21.64 57.04 2.06
N ARG A 3 20.36 56.71 1.89
CA ARG A 3 19.76 55.45 2.33
C ARG A 3 20.37 54.32 1.51
N THR A 4 21.11 53.44 2.17
CA THR A 4 21.46 52.10 1.68
C THR A 4 20.17 51.28 1.58
N TRP A 5 19.74 50.99 0.35
CA TRP A 5 18.74 49.98 0.07
C TRP A 5 19.47 48.64 -0.05
N THR A 6 19.32 47.78 0.94
CA THR A 6 19.61 46.35 0.82
C THR A 6 18.29 45.65 0.53
N PRO A 7 18.15 44.91 -0.58
CA PRO A 7 17.00 44.05 -0.77
C PRO A 7 17.03 43.02 0.35
N GLU A 8 15.96 42.97 1.13
CA GLU A 8 15.68 41.86 2.02
C GLU A 8 15.77 40.59 1.17
N THR A 9 16.78 39.79 1.47
CA THR A 9 16.90 38.44 0.95
C THR A 9 15.64 37.71 1.37
N ASP A 10 14.72 37.56 0.43
CA ASP A 10 13.73 36.49 0.39
C ASP A 10 14.55 35.20 0.52
N THR A 11 14.74 34.78 1.76
CA THR A 11 15.43 33.55 2.08
C THR A 11 14.41 32.48 1.74
N PRO A 12 14.65 31.66 0.70
CA PRO A 12 13.78 30.52 0.47
C PRO A 12 13.85 29.72 1.76
N LYS A 13 12.70 29.62 2.45
CA LYS A 13 12.55 28.75 3.61
C LYS A 13 13.15 27.40 3.18
N PRO A 14 14.12 26.85 3.92
CA PRO A 14 14.86 25.67 3.46
C PRO A 14 13.83 24.64 3.01
N ASP A 15 13.97 24.18 1.77
CA ASP A 15 13.18 23.10 1.17
C ASP A 15 13.38 21.86 2.03
N GLY A 16 12.66 21.82 3.16
CA GLY A 16 12.53 20.66 4.01
C GLY A 16 11.85 19.61 3.16
N THR A 17 12.54 18.49 2.97
CA THR A 17 12.12 17.28 2.26
C THR A 17 10.77 17.41 1.55
N ASP A 18 10.80 17.49 0.22
CA ASP A 18 9.63 17.66 -0.63
C ASP A 18 8.44 16.82 -0.16
N TYR A 19 7.40 17.47 0.38
CA TYR A 19 6.18 16.86 0.89
C TYR A 19 5.59 15.85 -0.08
N ARG A 20 5.72 16.12 -1.39
CA ARG A 20 5.27 15.24 -2.45
C ARG A 20 6.06 13.94 -2.48
N SER A 21 7.37 14.00 -2.23
CA SER A 21 8.27 12.86 -2.15
C SER A 21 7.96 11.97 -0.95
N VAL A 22 7.74 12.55 0.25
CA VAL A 22 7.30 11.78 1.43
C VAL A 22 5.96 11.09 1.19
N LYS A 23 5.00 11.83 0.62
CA LYS A 23 3.69 11.27 0.26
C LYS A 23 3.80 10.13 -0.74
N ALA A 24 4.64 10.26 -1.76
CA ALA A 24 4.88 9.22 -2.76
C ALA A 24 5.53 7.98 -2.13
N TRP A 25 6.51 8.19 -1.25
CA TRP A 25 7.19 7.13 -0.52
C TRP A 25 6.24 6.32 0.36
N LEU A 26 5.37 6.98 1.15
CA LEU A 26 4.34 6.33 1.98
C LEU A 26 3.28 5.60 1.14
N ASN A 27 2.93 6.12 -0.04
CA ASN A 27 1.96 5.50 -0.94
C ASN A 27 2.45 4.17 -1.53
N ARG A 28 3.76 3.89 -1.55
CA ARG A 28 4.31 2.64 -2.10
C ARG A 28 3.71 1.41 -1.45
N TYR A 29 3.49 1.43 -0.13
CA TYR A 29 2.84 0.31 0.56
C TYR A 29 1.39 0.13 0.11
N ARG A 30 0.60 1.22 0.03
CA ARG A 30 -0.80 1.15 -0.43
C ARG A 30 -0.90 0.62 -1.86
N GLU A 31 0.03 0.99 -2.72
CA GLU A 31 0.10 0.46 -4.08
C GLU A 31 0.50 -1.01 -4.11
N ALA A 32 1.47 -1.42 -3.29
CA ALA A 32 1.87 -2.81 -3.15
C ALA A 32 0.73 -3.69 -2.62
N GLU A 33 -0.03 -3.20 -1.64
CA GLU A 33 -1.18 -3.89 -1.05
C GLU A 33 -2.31 -4.05 -2.08
N LYS A 34 -2.64 -2.99 -2.85
CA LYS A 34 -3.59 -3.09 -3.97
C LYS A 34 -3.18 -4.14 -5.00
N ARG A 35 -1.88 -4.21 -5.33
CA ARG A 35 -1.35 -5.23 -6.24
C ARG A 35 -1.48 -6.63 -5.64
N TYR A 36 -1.23 -6.78 -4.34
CA TYR A 36 -1.42 -8.05 -3.65
C TYR A 36 -2.87 -8.53 -3.74
N TYR A 37 -3.85 -7.66 -3.42
CA TYR A 37 -5.27 -8.02 -3.54
C TYR A 37 -5.64 -8.39 -4.98
N LEU A 38 -5.21 -7.61 -5.97
CA LEU A 38 -5.47 -7.94 -7.38
C LEU A 38 -4.89 -9.30 -7.80
N LEU A 39 -3.68 -9.64 -7.34
CA LEU A 39 -3.07 -10.94 -7.61
C LEU A 39 -3.82 -12.07 -6.89
N SER A 40 -4.25 -11.83 -5.65
CA SER A 40 -5.02 -12.78 -4.85
C SER A 40 -6.39 -13.06 -5.45
N ASP A 41 -7.10 -12.03 -5.91
CA ASP A 41 -8.41 -12.17 -6.55
C ASP A 41 -8.31 -12.98 -7.85
N ARG A 42 -7.31 -12.67 -8.70
CA ARG A 42 -7.04 -13.44 -9.93
C ARG A 42 -6.69 -14.91 -9.65
N LEU A 43 -5.99 -15.17 -8.55
CA LEU A 43 -5.66 -16.52 -8.13
C LEU A 43 -6.92 -17.27 -7.71
N ALA A 44 -7.80 -16.64 -6.93
CA ALA A 44 -9.08 -17.22 -6.53
C ALA A 44 -9.98 -17.53 -7.74
N GLU A 45 -10.07 -16.60 -8.71
CA GLU A 45 -10.80 -16.82 -9.96
C GLU A 45 -10.24 -18.01 -10.76
N ALA A 46 -8.91 -18.11 -10.89
CA ALA A 46 -8.26 -19.21 -11.59
C ALA A 46 -8.48 -20.57 -10.90
N GLN A 47 -8.48 -20.59 -9.56
CA GLN A 47 -8.78 -21.79 -8.77
C GLN A 47 -10.24 -22.24 -8.96
N GLU A 48 -11.19 -21.31 -8.92
CA GLU A 48 -12.61 -21.64 -9.10
C GLU A 48 -12.90 -22.14 -10.52
N ALA A 49 -12.31 -21.51 -11.55
CA ALA A 49 -12.42 -21.99 -12.93
C ALA A 49 -11.86 -23.41 -13.10
N THR A 50 -10.71 -23.72 -12.49
CA THR A 50 -10.10 -25.05 -12.52
C THR A 50 -10.97 -26.09 -11.80
N ARG A 51 -11.58 -25.71 -10.66
CA ARG A 51 -12.50 -26.57 -9.89
C ARG A 51 -13.75 -26.92 -10.69
N HIS A 52 -14.36 -25.95 -11.37
CA HIS A 52 -15.53 -26.18 -12.23
C HIS A 52 -15.23 -27.12 -13.40
N ILE A 53 -14.07 -26.98 -14.04
CA ILE A 53 -13.63 -27.86 -15.13
C ILE A 53 -13.43 -29.28 -14.60
N THR A 54 -12.75 -29.44 -13.46
CA THR A 54 -12.45 -30.75 -12.86
C THR A 54 -13.73 -31.49 -12.43
N GLN A 55 -14.70 -30.78 -11.86
CA GLN A 55 -16.01 -31.36 -11.51
C GLN A 55 -16.81 -31.79 -12.74
N SER A 56 -16.77 -31.00 -13.82
CA SER A 56 -17.42 -31.36 -15.09
C SER A 56 -16.76 -32.58 -15.75
N LEU A 57 -15.44 -32.73 -15.60
CA LEU A 57 -14.67 -33.85 -16.14
C LEU A 57 -14.93 -35.15 -15.37
N SER A 58 -15.16 -35.07 -14.05
CA SER A 58 -15.49 -36.23 -13.20
C SER A 58 -16.85 -36.87 -13.54
N ALA A 59 -17.69 -36.21 -14.34
CA ALA A 59 -18.98 -36.72 -14.79
C ALA A 59 -18.90 -37.54 -16.11
N ALA A 60 -17.75 -37.55 -16.80
CA ALA A 60 -17.58 -38.23 -18.09
C ALA A 60 -16.55 -39.38 -18.01
N PRO A 61 -16.94 -40.65 -18.24
CA PRO A 61 -16.01 -41.77 -18.24
C PRO A 61 -15.37 -41.90 -19.63
N GLY A 62 -14.27 -41.19 -19.87
CA GLY A 62 -13.57 -41.29 -21.15
C GLY A 62 -12.15 -40.73 -21.06
N GLY A 63 -11.16 -41.61 -20.91
CA GLY A 63 -9.76 -41.23 -20.74
C GLY A 63 -9.04 -40.81 -22.02
N SER A 64 -7.84 -40.27 -21.81
CA SER A 64 -6.74 -40.12 -22.78
C SER A 64 -6.71 -38.84 -23.63
N LYS A 65 -6.58 -37.68 -22.96
CA LYS A 65 -5.80 -36.50 -23.44
C LYS A 65 -5.54 -35.47 -22.33
N ASP A 66 -6.31 -35.54 -21.24
CA ASP A 66 -6.45 -34.46 -20.24
C ASP A 66 -5.40 -34.45 -19.13
N GLY A 67 -4.57 -35.49 -18.97
CA GLY A 67 -3.51 -35.51 -17.96
C GLY A 67 -2.46 -34.39 -18.15
N GLN A 68 -2.18 -34.02 -19.40
CA GLN A 68 -1.33 -32.87 -19.71
C GLN A 68 -2.04 -31.52 -19.50
N SER A 69 -3.36 -31.45 -19.71
CA SER A 69 -4.11 -30.20 -19.49
C SER A 69 -4.21 -29.90 -17.99
N LEU A 70 -4.43 -30.94 -17.17
CA LEU A 70 -4.40 -30.86 -15.71
C LEU A 70 -3.02 -30.46 -15.20
N ALA A 71 -1.94 -31.11 -15.67
CA ALA A 71 -0.58 -30.76 -15.27
C ALA A 71 -0.22 -29.30 -15.61
N ARG A 72 -0.62 -28.81 -16.79
CA ARG A 72 -0.45 -27.42 -17.21
C ARG A 72 -1.33 -26.43 -16.44
N ALA A 73 -2.50 -26.85 -15.96
CA ALA A 73 -3.36 -26.02 -15.11
C ALA A 73 -2.75 -25.86 -13.72
N VAL A 74 -2.27 -26.95 -13.13
CA VAL A 74 -1.57 -26.96 -11.83
C VAL A 74 -0.29 -26.14 -11.88
N GLU A 75 0.52 -26.27 -12.94
CA GLU A 75 1.73 -25.46 -13.12
C GLU A 75 1.43 -23.95 -13.11
N ARG A 76 0.35 -23.51 -13.80
CA ARG A 76 -0.08 -22.10 -13.78
C ARG A 76 -0.62 -21.66 -12.42
N GLU A 77 -1.28 -22.55 -11.68
CA GLU A 77 -1.75 -22.26 -10.33
C GLU A 77 -0.57 -22.05 -9.38
N GLU A 78 0.43 -22.92 -9.41
CA GLU A 78 1.64 -22.81 -8.59
C GLU A 78 2.45 -21.55 -8.94
N GLU A 79 2.55 -21.17 -10.21
CA GLU A 79 3.15 -19.90 -10.61
C GLU A 79 2.38 -18.68 -10.09
N ALA A 80 1.04 -18.72 -10.14
CA ALA A 80 0.19 -17.66 -9.60
C ALA A 80 0.36 -17.54 -8.08
N LYS A 81 0.39 -18.67 -7.36
CA LYS A 81 0.68 -18.73 -5.92
C LYS A 81 2.04 -18.11 -5.62
N ARG A 82 3.10 -18.53 -6.32
CA ARG A 82 4.45 -17.99 -6.14
C ARG A 82 4.47 -16.47 -6.31
N ARG A 83 3.84 -15.93 -7.36
CA ARG A 83 3.75 -14.48 -7.58
C ARG A 83 2.99 -13.76 -6.46
N ALA A 84 1.91 -14.35 -5.96
CA ALA A 84 1.17 -13.78 -4.83
C ALA A 84 2.02 -13.77 -3.54
N TYR A 85 2.77 -14.83 -3.27
CA TYR A 85 3.71 -14.91 -2.14
C TYR A 85 4.86 -13.91 -2.25
N GLU A 86 5.48 -13.79 -3.43
CA GLU A 86 6.52 -12.80 -3.70
C GLU A 86 6.01 -11.37 -3.47
N GLN A 87 4.82 -11.07 -4.00
CA GLN A 87 4.18 -9.76 -3.79
C GLN A 87 3.84 -9.52 -2.31
N ARG A 88 3.46 -10.57 -1.56
CA ARG A 88 3.25 -10.46 -0.12
C ARG A 88 4.52 -10.10 0.62
N ALA A 89 5.64 -10.74 0.30
CA ALA A 89 6.94 -10.42 0.89
C ALA A 89 7.37 -8.96 0.61
N VAL A 90 7.04 -8.42 -0.56
CA VAL A 90 7.25 -6.99 -0.87
C VAL A 90 6.38 -6.11 0.03
N CYS A 91 5.11 -6.47 0.25
CA CYS A 91 4.23 -5.74 1.15
C CYS A 91 4.76 -5.74 2.58
N ASP A 92 5.20 -6.90 3.09
CA ASP A 92 5.72 -7.04 4.45
C ASP A 92 7.01 -6.20 4.64
N ARG A 93 7.90 -6.18 3.63
CA ARG A 93 9.10 -5.33 3.66
C ARG A 93 8.74 -3.85 3.71
N LEU A 94 7.84 -3.40 2.84
CA LEU A 94 7.41 -2.00 2.79
C LEU A 94 6.65 -1.59 4.06
N PHE A 95 5.87 -2.51 4.65
CA PHE A 95 5.18 -2.30 5.92
C PHE A 95 6.18 -2.00 7.03
N LEU A 96 7.21 -2.85 7.19
CA LEU A 96 8.23 -2.65 8.22
C LEU A 96 9.05 -1.38 7.98
N GLU A 97 9.42 -1.10 6.73
CA GLU A 97 10.14 0.13 6.35
C GLU A 97 9.34 1.38 6.72
N ILE A 98 8.07 1.45 6.33
CA ILE A 98 7.20 2.59 6.62
C ILE A 98 6.87 2.68 8.11
N LYS A 99 6.53 1.56 8.75
CA LYS A 99 6.27 1.54 10.20
C LYS A 99 7.47 2.09 10.97
N SER A 100 8.68 1.64 10.66
CA SER A 100 9.90 2.09 11.35
C SER A 100 10.16 3.60 11.17
N ALA A 101 9.78 4.18 10.03
CA ALA A 101 9.86 5.62 9.83
C ALA A 101 8.76 6.36 10.60
N LEU A 102 7.53 5.84 10.60
CA LEU A 102 6.43 6.42 11.38
C LEU A 102 6.73 6.39 12.88
N ASP A 103 7.37 5.33 13.40
CA ASP A 103 7.71 5.20 14.82
C ASP A 103 8.68 6.31 15.32
N ARG A 104 9.24 7.13 14.42
CA ARG A 104 10.04 8.33 14.77
C ARG A 104 9.19 9.56 15.08
N ILE A 105 7.90 9.54 14.73
CA ILE A 105 6.96 10.63 15.00
C ILE A 105 6.67 10.66 16.49
N GLN A 106 6.89 11.80 17.13
CA GLN A 106 6.72 11.93 18.58
C GLN A 106 5.25 12.13 18.95
N ASN A 107 4.49 12.77 18.06
CA ASN A 107 3.07 12.99 18.29
C ASN A 107 2.26 11.73 17.99
N GLU A 108 1.87 11.00 19.03
CA GLU A 108 1.09 9.75 18.96
C GLU A 108 -0.20 9.88 18.12
N LYS A 109 -0.89 11.02 18.18
CA LYS A 109 -2.11 11.25 17.39
C LYS A 109 -1.77 11.43 15.91
N ALA A 110 -0.68 12.14 15.63
CA ALA A 110 -0.20 12.35 14.27
C ALA A 110 0.31 11.04 13.64
N TYR A 111 1.05 10.24 14.44
CA TYR A 111 1.41 8.87 14.12
C TYR A 111 0.18 8.03 13.77
N THR A 112 -0.82 8.00 14.66
CA THR A 112 -2.03 7.19 14.49
C THR A 112 -2.79 7.55 13.22
N VAL A 113 -2.87 8.84 12.86
CA VAL A 113 -3.48 9.30 11.61
C VAL A 113 -2.75 8.72 10.39
N LEU A 114 -1.42 8.77 10.37
CA LEU A 114 -0.64 8.24 9.25
C LEU A 114 -0.66 6.71 9.22
N TYR A 115 -0.54 6.05 10.37
CA TYR A 115 -0.62 4.59 10.50
C TYR A 115 -1.94 4.08 9.93
N LYS A 116 -3.07 4.62 10.41
CA LYS A 116 -4.39 4.19 9.95
C LYS A 116 -4.63 4.46 8.47
N TYR A 117 -4.12 5.56 7.93
CA TYR A 117 -4.31 5.87 6.53
C TYR A 117 -3.38 5.05 5.62
N TYR A 118 -2.10 4.94 5.94
CA TYR A 118 -1.11 4.32 5.07
C TYR A 118 -0.97 2.82 5.29
N LEU A 119 -0.94 2.35 6.53
CA LEU A 119 -0.72 0.94 6.88
C LEU A 119 -2.03 0.16 7.04
N ASP A 120 -3.06 0.73 7.67
CA ASP A 120 -4.40 0.10 7.70
C ASP A 120 -5.21 0.39 6.41
N CYS A 121 -4.62 1.14 5.47
CA CYS A 121 -5.21 1.51 4.18
C CYS A 121 -6.60 2.16 4.25
N LEU A 122 -6.94 2.81 5.36
CA LEU A 122 -8.22 3.47 5.54
C LEU A 122 -8.34 4.76 4.71
N THR A 123 -9.57 5.22 4.53
CA THR A 123 -9.91 6.54 4.00
C THR A 123 -9.86 7.58 5.11
N TRP A 124 -9.59 8.85 4.79
CA TRP A 124 -9.57 9.93 5.80
C TRP A 124 -10.87 10.02 6.62
N ASP A 125 -12.03 9.77 6.01
CA ASP A 125 -13.32 9.72 6.71
C ASP A 125 -13.40 8.61 7.76
N ARG A 126 -12.86 7.43 7.45
CA ARG A 126 -12.78 6.30 8.39
C ARG A 126 -11.79 6.60 9.51
N VAL A 127 -10.63 7.17 9.19
CA VAL A 127 -9.65 7.62 10.20
C VAL A 127 -10.27 8.64 11.14
N ALA A 128 -10.99 9.62 10.60
CA ALA A 128 -11.69 10.64 11.37
C ALA A 128 -12.74 10.00 12.30
N LYS A 129 -13.55 9.08 11.80
CA LYS A 129 -14.55 8.33 12.59
C LYS A 129 -13.89 7.48 13.69
N ASP A 130 -12.88 6.68 13.35
CA ASP A 130 -12.14 5.83 14.29
C ASP A 130 -11.50 6.65 15.42
N MET A 131 -10.96 7.82 15.11
CA MET A 131 -10.28 8.69 16.08
C MET A 131 -11.25 9.66 16.79
N ASN A 132 -12.54 9.62 16.46
CA ASN A 132 -13.54 10.58 16.91
C ASN A 132 -13.11 12.05 16.70
N TYR A 133 -12.54 12.33 15.53
CA TYR A 133 -12.06 13.65 15.14
C TYR A 133 -12.79 14.18 13.90
N SER A 134 -12.82 15.50 13.75
CA SER A 134 -13.23 16.11 12.50
C SER A 134 -12.16 15.90 11.42
N LEU A 135 -12.58 15.83 10.16
CA LEU A 135 -11.66 15.77 9.01
C LEU A 135 -10.62 16.90 9.04
N ARG A 136 -11.03 18.10 9.46
CA ARG A 136 -10.13 19.25 9.61
C ARG A 136 -8.99 18.94 10.58
N MET A 137 -9.29 18.34 11.74
CA MET A 137 -8.28 17.98 12.73
C MET A 137 -7.34 16.89 12.20
N VAL A 138 -7.87 15.91 11.46
CA VAL A 138 -7.06 14.87 10.80
C VAL A 138 -6.04 15.47 9.82
N TYR A 139 -6.45 16.46 9.00
CA TYR A 139 -5.51 17.14 8.10
C TYR A 139 -4.45 17.96 8.83
N VAL A 140 -4.78 18.58 9.97
CA VAL A 140 -3.81 19.28 10.82
C VAL A 140 -2.79 18.30 11.39
N LEU A 141 -3.24 17.17 11.92
CA LEU A 141 -2.36 16.12 12.45
C LEU A 141 -1.47 15.53 11.36
N ARG A 142 -2.02 15.26 10.18
CA ARG A 142 -1.26 14.81 9.00
C ARG A 142 -0.15 15.79 8.63
N ARG A 143 -0.44 17.09 8.61
CA ARG A 143 0.57 18.11 8.27
C ARG A 143 1.73 18.08 9.26
N LYS A 144 1.43 18.04 10.57
CA LYS A 144 2.45 17.93 11.62
C LYS A 144 3.29 16.66 11.48
N ALA A 145 2.63 15.52 11.26
CA ALA A 145 3.32 14.24 11.04
C ALA A 145 4.29 14.30 9.86
N MET A 146 3.90 14.95 8.76
CA MET A 146 4.71 15.08 7.55
C MET A 146 5.90 16.03 7.74
N GLU A 147 5.75 17.06 8.57
CA GLU A 147 6.85 17.96 8.96
C GLU A 147 7.89 17.22 9.84
N GLU A 148 7.44 16.31 10.72
CA GLU A 148 8.33 15.49 11.57
C GLU A 148 9.03 14.37 10.79
N LEU A 149 8.40 13.84 9.73
CA LEU A 149 8.94 12.70 8.99
C LEU A 149 10.13 13.06 8.09
N SER A 150 10.50 14.34 7.95
CA SER A 150 11.51 14.87 7.01
C SER A 150 12.60 13.83 6.66
N LEU A 151 12.41 13.17 5.51
CA LEU A 151 13.23 12.07 4.98
C LEU A 151 14.40 12.57 4.14
#